data_AF-A0A958A077-F1
#
_entry.id   AF-A0A958A077-F1
#
_cell.length_a   1.000
_cell.length_b   1.000
_cell.length_c   1.000
_cell.angle_alpha   90.00
_cell.angle_beta   90.00
_cell.angle_gamma   90.00
#
_symmetry.space_group_name_H-M   'P 1'
#
loop_
_entity.id
_entity.type
_entity.pdbx_description
1 polymer ?
#
loop_
_entity_poly.entity_id
_entity_poly.type
_entity_poly.pdbx_seq_one_letter_code
_entity_poly.pdbx_strand_id
1 'polypeptide(L)'
;MVQPIIFISYSRSDEAEKELLLTHLGGLQRQGLIKAWSDDDILAGVNRQSAIDQALHQAKIALLLISANFLDSTTIIDQELPILLARQKSEGLVIYPIIIRACAWEAIDWLAGMNVRPRSRRPVWGDGGVHVDEDLAHIAQEVALIVQQLNFTPSPAPVQSSPSSPPISPPIVSAPLRPAGGKILVVEDKKDWRDILEECLVEEGFEVDTVSSGQEAKTLLKAGGYLVATVDMNLNDVDSLREGQQLLRHIQRHYPTMQCIVVSGEQLTNKEIRNLFREYEVYDFMGKGTDFDYVEFVEMVAQALEEARKR
;
A
#
# COMPACT_ATOMS: atom_id res chain seq x y z
N MET A 1 -26.98 -16.28 1.97
CA MET A 1 -25.63 -16.86 1.79
C MET A 1 -24.65 -15.72 1.59
N VAL A 2 -23.45 -15.80 2.14
CA VAL A 2 -22.42 -14.77 1.95
C VAL A 2 -21.87 -14.89 0.52
N GLN A 3 -21.77 -13.77 -0.19
CA GLN A 3 -21.29 -13.75 -1.57
C GLN A 3 -19.77 -13.97 -1.59
N PRO A 4 -19.23 -14.85 -2.46
CA PRO A 4 -17.79 -14.97 -2.62
C PRO A 4 -17.21 -13.66 -3.17
N ILE A 5 -16.11 -13.23 -2.56
CA ILE A 5 -15.31 -12.10 -3.04
C ILE A 5 -14.42 -12.58 -4.18
N ILE A 6 -14.43 -11.83 -5.28
CA ILE A 6 -13.53 -11.99 -6.42
C ILE A 6 -12.55 -10.81 -6.40
N PHE A 7 -11.28 -11.09 -6.10
CA PHE A 7 -10.22 -10.10 -6.18
C PHE A 7 -9.75 -9.95 -7.63
N ILE A 8 -9.69 -8.73 -8.14
CA ILE A 8 -9.18 -8.45 -9.48
C ILE A 8 -7.80 -7.82 -9.34
N SER A 9 -6.78 -8.60 -9.66
CA SER A 9 -5.39 -8.13 -9.69
C SER A 9 -5.06 -7.71 -11.12
N TYR A 10 -4.67 -6.47 -11.30
CA TYR A 10 -4.39 -5.87 -12.60
C TYR A 10 -3.36 -4.74 -12.43
N SER A 11 -2.63 -4.40 -13.49
CA SER A 11 -1.81 -3.20 -13.48
C SER A 11 -2.68 -1.98 -13.74
N ARG A 12 -2.44 -0.86 -13.05
CA ARG A 12 -3.14 0.42 -13.30
C ARG A 12 -3.08 0.88 -14.77
N SER A 13 -2.04 0.45 -15.51
CA SER A 13 -1.93 0.72 -16.95
C SER A 13 -2.96 -0.03 -17.81
N ASP A 14 -3.63 -1.03 -17.23
CA ASP A 14 -4.62 -1.90 -17.88
C ASP A 14 -6.04 -1.65 -17.30
N GLU A 15 -6.28 -0.45 -16.78
CA GLU A 15 -7.54 0.01 -16.18
C GLU A 15 -8.74 -0.17 -17.11
N ALA A 16 -8.59 0.19 -18.39
CA ALA A 16 -9.66 0.09 -19.37
C ALA A 16 -10.11 -1.38 -19.60
N GLU A 17 -9.15 -2.31 -19.59
CA GLU A 17 -9.40 -3.74 -19.70
C GLU A 17 -10.15 -4.28 -18.48
N LYS A 18 -9.77 -3.84 -17.28
CA LYS A 18 -10.48 -4.18 -16.04
C LYS A 18 -11.93 -3.70 -16.07
N GLU A 19 -12.17 -2.44 -16.43
CA GLU A 19 -13.53 -1.86 -16.46
C GLU A 19 -14.47 -2.62 -17.42
N LEU A 20 -13.96 -3.05 -18.57
CA LEU A 20 -14.76 -3.84 -19.50
C LEU A 20 -15.05 -5.24 -18.96
N LEU A 21 -14.07 -5.89 -18.29
CA LEU A 21 -14.31 -7.16 -17.60
C LEU A 21 -15.38 -7.02 -16.50
N LEU A 22 -15.31 -5.97 -15.68
CA LEU A 22 -16.30 -5.66 -14.65
C LEU A 22 -17.71 -5.50 -15.24
N THR A 23 -17.81 -4.86 -16.41
CA THR A 23 -19.08 -4.71 -17.14
C THR A 23 -19.70 -6.09 -17.48
N HIS A 24 -18.90 -7.04 -17.97
CA HIS A 24 -19.36 -8.41 -18.27
C HIS A 24 -19.71 -9.21 -17.01
N LEU A 25 -19.03 -8.96 -15.89
CA LEU A 25 -19.35 -9.57 -14.58
C LEU A 25 -20.57 -8.92 -13.91
N GLY A 26 -20.99 -7.73 -14.33
CA GLY A 26 -22.04 -6.94 -13.69
C GLY A 26 -23.39 -7.66 -13.56
N GLY A 27 -23.72 -8.55 -14.50
CA GLY A 27 -24.92 -9.39 -14.40
C GLY A 27 -24.90 -10.32 -13.17
N LEU A 28 -23.74 -10.91 -12.86
CA LEU A 28 -23.53 -11.78 -11.71
C LEU A 28 -23.54 -10.98 -10.39
N GLN A 29 -22.94 -9.78 -10.38
CA GLN A 29 -22.97 -8.89 -9.23
C GLN A 29 -24.40 -8.43 -8.91
N ARG A 30 -25.20 -8.05 -9.92
CA ARG A 30 -26.60 -7.62 -9.72
C ARG A 30 -27.52 -8.73 -9.19
N GLN A 31 -27.26 -9.98 -9.59
CA GLN A 31 -27.95 -11.14 -9.02
C GLN A 31 -27.44 -11.52 -7.63
N GLY A 32 -26.40 -10.83 -7.15
CA GLY A 32 -25.79 -11.10 -5.87
C GLY A 32 -25.11 -12.46 -5.79
N LEU A 33 -24.57 -12.95 -6.91
CA LEU A 33 -23.82 -14.20 -6.97
C LEU A 33 -22.36 -14.00 -6.57
N ILE A 34 -21.81 -12.81 -6.81
CA ILE A 34 -20.41 -12.45 -6.54
C ILE A 34 -20.31 -11.03 -5.99
N LYS A 35 -19.23 -10.76 -5.28
CA LYS A 35 -18.75 -9.40 -5.03
C LYS A 35 -17.39 -9.25 -5.71
N ALA A 36 -17.34 -8.54 -6.84
CA ALA A 36 -16.07 -8.14 -7.42
C ALA A 36 -15.43 -7.08 -6.52
N TRP A 37 -14.10 -7.14 -6.38
CA TRP A 37 -13.32 -6.22 -5.59
C TRP A 37 -12.03 -5.90 -6.36
N SER A 38 -11.73 -4.62 -6.48
CA SER A 38 -10.47 -4.05 -6.93
C SER A 38 -10.07 -2.91 -6.00
N ASP A 39 -8.93 -2.30 -6.25
CA ASP A 39 -8.47 -1.17 -5.47
C ASP A 39 -9.37 0.09 -5.58
N ASP A 40 -10.25 0.16 -6.57
CA ASP A 40 -11.32 1.18 -6.64
C ASP A 40 -12.39 1.01 -5.55
N ASP A 41 -12.54 -0.20 -5.00
CA ASP A 41 -13.50 -0.48 -3.93
C ASP A 41 -12.99 -0.03 -2.56
N ILE A 42 -11.79 0.54 -2.50
CA ILE A 42 -11.20 1.10 -1.28
C ILE A 42 -11.89 2.43 -1.00
N LEU A 43 -12.67 2.47 0.08
CA LEU A 43 -13.34 3.68 0.52
C LEU A 43 -12.32 4.74 0.92
N ALA A 44 -12.67 6.00 0.65
CA ALA A 44 -11.87 7.14 1.12
C ALA A 44 -11.63 7.05 2.63
N GLY A 45 -10.36 7.17 3.03
CA GLY A 45 -9.94 7.06 4.43
C GLY A 45 -9.67 5.62 4.91
N VAL A 46 -9.86 4.59 4.09
CA VAL A 46 -9.44 3.23 4.41
C VAL A 46 -7.99 3.03 3.98
N ASN A 47 -7.15 2.47 4.87
CA ASN A 47 -5.77 2.12 4.52
C ASN A 47 -5.76 1.12 3.35
N ARG A 48 -5.11 1.51 2.26
CA ARG A 48 -5.10 0.76 1.01
C ARG A 48 -4.45 -0.60 1.17
N GLN A 49 -3.30 -0.69 1.85
CA GLN A 49 -2.60 -1.96 2.05
C GLN A 49 -3.46 -2.94 2.85
N SER A 50 -4.05 -2.48 3.95
CA SER A 50 -4.94 -3.29 4.78
C SER A 50 -6.19 -3.73 4.02
N ALA A 51 -6.76 -2.86 3.18
CA ALA A 51 -7.90 -3.21 2.33
C ALA A 51 -7.53 -4.26 1.27
N ILE A 52 -6.38 -4.10 0.62
CA ILE A 52 -5.83 -5.06 -0.33
C ILE A 52 -5.54 -6.38 0.39
N ASP A 53 -4.84 -6.38 1.52
CA ASP A 53 -4.53 -7.57 2.31
C ASP A 53 -5.81 -8.28 2.75
N GLN A 54 -6.81 -7.52 3.23
CA GLN A 54 -8.10 -8.07 3.62
C GLN A 54 -8.82 -8.70 2.42
N ALA A 55 -8.81 -8.04 1.27
CA ALA A 55 -9.41 -8.58 0.05
C ALA A 55 -8.65 -9.82 -0.45
N LEU A 56 -7.32 -9.78 -0.45
CA LEU A 56 -6.43 -10.89 -0.74
C LEU A 56 -6.65 -12.08 0.19
N HIS A 57 -7.02 -11.88 1.46
CA HIS A 57 -7.33 -12.95 2.42
C HIS A 57 -8.77 -13.45 2.36
N GLN A 58 -9.73 -12.59 1.98
CA GLN A 58 -11.15 -12.97 1.95
C GLN A 58 -11.58 -13.54 0.59
N ALA A 59 -10.86 -13.22 -0.48
CA ALA A 59 -11.18 -13.67 -1.83
C ALA A 59 -11.28 -15.20 -1.90
N LYS A 60 -12.25 -15.68 -2.68
CA LYS A 60 -12.40 -17.08 -3.06
C LYS A 60 -11.98 -17.34 -4.50
N ILE A 61 -11.93 -16.27 -5.30
CA ILE A 61 -11.42 -16.28 -6.67
C ILE A 61 -10.52 -15.05 -6.83
N ALA A 62 -9.38 -15.21 -7.49
CA ALA A 62 -8.51 -14.10 -7.91
C ALA A 62 -8.41 -14.10 -9.44
N LEU A 63 -8.91 -13.04 -10.09
CA LEU A 63 -8.75 -12.83 -11.52
C LEU A 63 -7.46 -12.04 -11.74
N LEU A 64 -6.50 -12.62 -12.48
CA LEU A 64 -5.23 -11.95 -12.79
C LEU A 64 -5.25 -11.46 -14.23
N LEU A 65 -5.22 -10.15 -14.44
CA LEU A 65 -5.19 -9.56 -15.77
C LEU A 65 -3.74 -9.48 -16.25
N ILE A 66 -3.30 -10.53 -16.92
CA ILE A 66 -1.91 -10.71 -17.34
C ILE A 66 -1.61 -9.88 -18.58
N SER A 67 -0.67 -8.96 -18.42
CA SER A 67 -0.05 -8.12 -19.45
C SER A 67 1.45 -7.99 -19.17
N ALA A 68 2.19 -7.29 -20.04
CA ALA A 68 3.57 -6.92 -19.72
C ALA A 68 3.66 -6.01 -18.48
N ASN A 69 2.68 -5.10 -18.29
CA ASN A 69 2.64 -4.20 -17.15
C ASN A 69 2.34 -4.95 -15.83
N PHE A 70 1.52 -5.99 -15.90
CA PHE A 70 1.27 -6.87 -14.75
C PHE A 70 2.54 -7.62 -14.36
N LEU A 71 3.24 -8.22 -15.34
CA LEU A 71 4.44 -9.01 -15.10
C LEU A 71 5.67 -8.19 -14.68
N ASP A 72 5.68 -6.89 -14.97
CA ASP A 72 6.73 -5.94 -14.57
C ASP A 72 6.39 -5.18 -13.26
N SER A 73 5.18 -5.38 -12.71
CA SER A 73 4.76 -4.72 -11.47
C SER A 73 5.32 -5.41 -10.24
N THR A 74 6.27 -4.78 -9.55
CA THR A 74 6.85 -5.30 -8.31
C THR A 74 5.82 -5.45 -7.20
N THR A 75 4.83 -4.55 -7.09
CA THR A 75 3.74 -4.69 -6.11
C THR A 75 2.96 -5.99 -6.34
N ILE A 76 2.54 -6.23 -7.58
CA ILE A 76 1.76 -7.42 -7.91
C ILE A 76 2.62 -8.67 -7.78
N ILE A 77 3.82 -8.67 -8.35
CA ILE A 77 4.68 -9.86 -8.46
C ILE A 77 5.37 -10.21 -7.15
N ASP A 78 5.86 -9.23 -6.40
CA ASP A 78 6.65 -9.46 -5.19
C ASP A 78 5.82 -9.46 -3.91
N GLN A 79 4.63 -8.82 -3.91
CA GLN A 79 3.80 -8.68 -2.69
C GLN A 79 2.48 -9.45 -2.78
N GLU A 80 1.64 -9.17 -3.79
CA GLU A 80 0.30 -9.77 -3.88
C GLU A 80 0.34 -11.25 -4.31
N LEU A 81 1.10 -11.54 -5.37
CA LEU A 81 1.15 -12.84 -6.01
C LEU A 81 1.64 -13.96 -5.07
N PRO A 82 2.68 -13.77 -4.22
CA PRO A 82 3.08 -14.78 -3.25
C PRO A 82 1.94 -15.17 -2.29
N ILE A 83 1.13 -14.19 -1.86
CA ILE A 83 -0.03 -14.42 -1.00
C ILE A 83 -1.08 -15.25 -1.74
N LEU A 84 -1.43 -14.85 -2.97
CA LEU A 84 -2.40 -15.56 -3.80
C LEU A 84 -1.96 -17.02 -4.06
N LEU A 85 -0.70 -17.23 -4.44
CA LEU A 85 -0.14 -18.57 -4.69
C LEU A 85 -0.10 -19.44 -3.42
N ALA A 86 0.20 -18.85 -2.26
CA ALA A 86 0.15 -19.56 -0.98
C ALA A 86 -1.28 -20.01 -0.68
N ARG A 87 -2.25 -19.10 -0.78
CA ARG A 87 -3.68 -19.39 -0.52
C ARG A 87 -4.28 -20.38 -1.49
N GLN A 88 -3.84 -20.41 -2.75
CA GLN A 88 -4.26 -21.44 -3.70
C GLN A 88 -3.90 -22.85 -3.20
N LYS A 89 -2.70 -23.01 -2.63
CA LYS A 89 -2.19 -24.30 -2.14
C LYS A 89 -2.81 -24.73 -0.81
N SER A 90 -3.01 -23.79 0.12
CA SER A 90 -3.43 -24.09 1.50
C SER A 90 -4.91 -23.90 1.78
N GLU A 91 -5.60 -23.01 1.07
CA GLU A 91 -6.95 -22.54 1.41
C GLU A 91 -7.97 -22.73 0.29
N GLY A 92 -7.56 -23.26 -0.86
CA GLY A 92 -8.45 -23.52 -2.01
C GLY A 92 -8.88 -22.26 -2.76
N LEU A 93 -8.13 -21.15 -2.66
CA LEU A 93 -8.32 -19.97 -3.51
C LEU A 93 -8.20 -20.38 -4.98
N VAL A 94 -9.18 -19.99 -5.81
CA VAL A 94 -9.11 -20.21 -7.25
C VAL A 94 -8.39 -19.04 -7.92
N ILE A 95 -7.16 -19.25 -8.40
CA ILE A 95 -6.46 -18.28 -9.25
C ILE A 95 -6.87 -18.51 -10.70
N TYR A 96 -7.36 -17.45 -11.35
CA TYR A 96 -7.88 -17.47 -12.71
C TYR A 96 -7.14 -16.43 -13.59
N PRO A 97 -6.06 -16.83 -14.27
CA PRO A 97 -5.27 -15.93 -15.09
C PRO A 97 -5.94 -15.67 -16.45
N ILE A 98 -6.06 -14.39 -16.80
CA ILE A 98 -6.64 -13.88 -18.05
C ILE A 98 -5.54 -13.14 -18.81
N ILE A 99 -5.12 -13.67 -19.95
CA ILE A 99 -4.16 -13.00 -20.84
C ILE A 99 -4.88 -11.86 -21.54
N ILE A 100 -4.73 -10.63 -21.05
CA ILE A 100 -5.40 -9.45 -21.63
C ILE A 100 -4.59 -8.85 -22.78
N ARG A 101 -3.26 -8.92 -22.71
CA ARG A 101 -2.32 -8.39 -23.73
C ARG A 101 -1.22 -9.40 -24.04
N ALA A 102 -0.66 -9.31 -25.25
CA ALA A 102 0.47 -10.14 -25.65
C ALA A 102 1.69 -9.85 -24.75
N CYS A 103 2.25 -10.88 -24.14
CA CYS A 103 3.41 -10.79 -23.27
C CYS A 103 4.10 -12.16 -23.15
N ALA A 104 5.29 -12.19 -22.53
CA ALA A 104 6.12 -13.40 -22.41
C ALA A 104 5.63 -14.38 -21.31
N TRP A 105 4.32 -14.46 -21.06
CA TRP A 105 3.75 -15.22 -19.94
C TRP A 105 4.08 -16.72 -19.97
N GLU A 106 4.29 -17.31 -21.16
CA GLU A 106 4.68 -18.71 -21.31
C GLU A 106 6.11 -19.00 -20.80
N ALA A 107 6.94 -17.97 -20.63
CA ALA A 107 8.29 -18.07 -20.07
C ALA A 107 8.32 -17.87 -18.55
N ILE A 108 7.17 -17.59 -17.92
CA ILE A 108 7.07 -17.33 -16.48
C ILE A 108 6.68 -18.61 -15.75
N ASP A 109 7.60 -19.17 -14.95
CA ASP A 109 7.51 -20.52 -14.36
C ASP A 109 6.19 -20.80 -13.63
N TRP A 110 5.71 -19.86 -12.80
CA TRP A 110 4.49 -20.05 -12.02
C TRP A 110 3.22 -20.02 -12.87
N LEU A 111 3.27 -19.35 -14.03
CA LEU A 111 2.12 -19.07 -14.89
C LEU A 111 2.00 -20.03 -16.08
N ALA A 112 3.14 -20.47 -16.64
CA ALA A 112 3.21 -21.33 -17.82
C ALA A 112 2.47 -22.68 -17.64
N GLY A 113 2.45 -23.22 -16.42
CA GLY A 113 1.76 -24.47 -16.08
C GLY A 113 0.26 -24.31 -15.78
N MET A 114 -0.28 -23.09 -15.79
CA MET A 114 -1.67 -22.82 -15.41
C MET A 114 -2.64 -22.90 -16.59
N ASN A 115 -3.91 -23.17 -16.28
CA ASN A 115 -5.00 -23.08 -17.25
C ASN A 115 -5.43 -21.62 -17.45
N VAL A 116 -4.72 -20.89 -18.31
CA VAL A 116 -5.04 -19.49 -18.66
C VAL A 116 -6.30 -19.35 -19.49
N ARG A 117 -6.83 -18.13 -19.57
CA ARG A 117 -7.86 -17.74 -20.53
C ARG A 117 -7.43 -16.58 -21.42
N PRO A 118 -7.97 -16.48 -22.64
CA PRO A 118 -8.81 -17.47 -23.36
C PRO A 118 -8.15 -18.84 -23.55
N ARG A 119 -8.94 -19.92 -23.72
CA ARG A 119 -8.40 -21.28 -23.92
C ARG A 119 -7.55 -21.44 -25.18
N SER A 120 -7.82 -20.59 -26.18
CA SER A 120 -7.02 -20.44 -27.40
C SER A 120 -5.63 -19.84 -27.15
N ARG A 121 -5.35 -19.35 -25.94
CA ARG A 121 -4.11 -18.66 -25.54
C ARG A 121 -3.80 -17.36 -26.28
N ARG A 122 -4.69 -16.90 -27.16
CA ARG A 122 -4.61 -15.55 -27.72
C ARG A 122 -5.02 -14.53 -26.65
N PRO A 123 -4.40 -13.35 -26.58
CA PRO A 123 -4.85 -12.30 -25.67
C PRO A 123 -6.28 -11.86 -25.98
N VAL A 124 -7.03 -11.47 -24.94
CA VAL A 124 -8.41 -10.96 -25.09
C VAL A 124 -8.45 -9.75 -26.02
N TRP A 125 -7.53 -8.79 -25.84
CA TRP A 125 -7.36 -7.63 -26.74
C TRP A 125 -6.35 -7.88 -27.87
N GLY A 126 -6.16 -9.15 -28.26
CA GLY A 126 -5.43 -9.52 -29.47
C GLY A 126 -6.22 -9.15 -30.75
N ASP A 127 -5.56 -9.24 -31.90
CA ASP A 127 -6.19 -9.11 -33.23
C ASP A 127 -7.04 -7.84 -33.42
N GLY A 128 -6.64 -6.73 -32.78
CA GLY A 128 -7.37 -5.46 -32.85
C GLY A 128 -8.67 -5.45 -32.03
N GLY A 129 -8.86 -6.40 -31.12
CA GLY A 129 -10.00 -6.45 -30.19
C GLY A 129 -11.26 -7.09 -30.77
N VAL A 130 -11.16 -7.82 -31.88
CA VAL A 130 -12.31 -8.38 -32.62
C VAL A 130 -13.20 -9.29 -31.76
N HIS A 131 -12.62 -9.98 -30.78
CA HIS A 131 -13.30 -11.00 -29.99
C HIS A 131 -13.44 -10.66 -28.50
N VAL A 132 -13.18 -9.41 -28.12
CA VAL A 132 -13.11 -9.01 -26.71
C VAL A 132 -14.40 -9.36 -25.97
N ASP A 133 -15.55 -9.00 -26.52
CA ASP A 133 -16.84 -9.28 -25.88
C ASP A 133 -17.16 -10.78 -25.77
N GLU A 134 -16.80 -11.56 -26.78
CA GLU A 134 -17.02 -13.02 -26.78
C GLU A 134 -16.14 -13.71 -25.74
N ASP A 135 -14.88 -13.30 -25.63
CA ASP A 135 -13.96 -13.83 -24.62
C ASP A 135 -14.38 -13.45 -23.21
N LEU A 136 -14.74 -12.18 -22.97
CA LEU A 136 -15.19 -11.71 -21.66
C LEU A 136 -16.51 -12.36 -21.26
N ALA A 137 -17.44 -12.57 -22.19
CA ALA A 137 -18.68 -13.30 -21.93
C ALA A 137 -18.42 -14.76 -21.53
N HIS A 138 -17.52 -15.47 -22.22
CA HIS A 138 -17.14 -16.83 -21.84
C HIS A 138 -16.43 -16.88 -20.48
N ILE A 139 -15.56 -15.89 -20.18
CA ILE A 139 -14.91 -15.77 -18.87
C ILE A 139 -15.96 -15.58 -17.78
N ALA A 140 -16.92 -14.66 -17.96
CA ALA A 140 -17.99 -14.44 -17.00
C ALA A 140 -18.85 -15.70 -16.77
N GLN A 141 -19.15 -16.47 -17.83
CA GLN A 141 -19.85 -17.75 -17.71
C GLN A 141 -19.05 -18.77 -16.91
N GLU A 142 -17.74 -18.88 -17.14
CA GLU A 142 -16.88 -19.78 -16.37
C GLU A 142 -16.77 -19.36 -14.90
N VAL A 143 -16.65 -18.05 -14.62
CA VAL A 143 -16.69 -17.52 -13.25
C VAL A 143 -17.99 -17.90 -12.55
N ALA A 144 -19.13 -17.81 -13.23
CA ALA A 144 -20.42 -18.22 -12.67
C ALA A 144 -20.45 -19.72 -12.30
N LEU A 145 -19.85 -20.59 -13.13
CA LEU A 145 -19.75 -22.03 -12.85
C LEU A 145 -18.84 -22.32 -11.64
N ILE A 146 -17.71 -21.62 -11.51
CA ILE A 146 -16.81 -21.75 -10.36
C ILE A 146 -17.54 -21.36 -9.07
N VAL A 147 -18.26 -20.23 -9.09
CA VAL A 147 -19.05 -19.76 -7.96
C VAL A 147 -20.11 -20.76 -7.53
N GLN A 148 -20.79 -21.40 -8.49
CA GLN A 148 -21.74 -22.49 -8.17
C GLN A 148 -21.03 -23.64 -7.46
N GLN A 149 -19.89 -24.11 -7.95
CA GLN A 149 -19.13 -25.21 -7.33
C GLN A 149 -18.66 -24.88 -5.90
N LEU A 150 -18.22 -23.65 -5.65
CA LEU A 150 -17.84 -23.17 -4.32
C LEU A 150 -19.02 -23.20 -3.34
N ASN A 151 -20.25 -22.97 -3.81
CA ASN A 151 -21.45 -23.03 -2.97
C ASN A 151 -21.91 -24.46 -2.66
N PHE A 152 -21.44 -25.47 -3.40
CA PHE A 152 -21.80 -26.88 -3.20
C PHE A 152 -20.73 -27.71 -2.45
N THR A 153 -19.62 -27.11 -2.04
CA THR A 153 -18.59 -27.78 -1.21
C THR A 153 -18.82 -27.50 0.27
N PRO A 154 -19.37 -28.44 1.07
CA PRO A 154 -19.43 -28.29 2.52
C PRO A 154 -18.02 -28.31 3.11
N SER A 155 -17.71 -27.34 3.96
CA SER A 155 -16.47 -27.28 4.74
C SER A 155 -16.24 -28.59 5.49
N PRO A 156 -15.04 -29.22 5.44
CA PRO A 156 -14.72 -30.31 6.35
C PRO A 156 -14.74 -29.78 7.80
N ALA A 157 -15.31 -30.58 8.69
CA ALA A 157 -15.50 -30.27 10.11
C ALA A 157 -14.16 -30.01 10.85
N PRO A 158 -14.15 -29.21 11.93
CA PRO A 158 -12.94 -28.95 12.69
C PRO A 158 -12.46 -30.21 13.41
N VAL A 159 -11.17 -30.53 13.25
CA VAL A 159 -10.50 -31.61 14.00
C VAL A 159 -10.47 -31.20 15.47
N GLN A 160 -11.07 -32.06 16.31
CA GLN A 160 -11.21 -31.87 17.75
C GLN A 160 -9.84 -31.85 18.45
N SER A 161 -9.63 -30.84 19.28
CA SER A 161 -8.80 -30.96 20.48
C SER A 161 -9.64 -30.59 21.70
N SER A 162 -9.59 -31.40 22.75
CA SER A 162 -10.22 -31.19 24.06
C SER A 162 -9.35 -31.89 25.12
N PRO A 163 -9.43 -31.56 26.44
CA PRO A 163 -10.47 -30.75 27.09
C PRO A 163 -10.02 -29.71 28.17
N SER A 164 -10.89 -28.70 28.33
CA SER A 164 -11.41 -28.06 29.56
C SER A 164 -10.54 -27.24 30.53
N SER A 165 -10.98 -26.00 30.76
CA SER A 165 -11.07 -25.35 32.08
C SER A 165 -12.21 -24.29 32.11
N PRO A 166 -12.81 -23.98 33.28
CA PRO A 166 -14.16 -23.39 33.43
C PRO A 166 -14.18 -21.84 33.32
N PRO A 167 -15.37 -21.19 33.29
CA PRO A 167 -15.46 -19.77 32.94
C PRO A 167 -15.07 -18.89 34.12
N ILE A 168 -14.19 -17.92 33.87
CA ILE A 168 -13.92 -16.80 34.79
C ILE A 168 -14.44 -15.52 34.12
N SER A 169 -15.21 -14.77 34.89
CA SER A 169 -15.83 -13.45 34.64
C SER A 169 -14.89 -12.40 34.00
N PRO A 170 -15.42 -11.31 33.41
CA PRO A 170 -14.64 -10.40 32.57
C PRO A 170 -13.70 -9.52 33.42
N PRO A 171 -12.48 -9.19 32.95
CA PRO A 171 -11.65 -8.18 33.60
C PRO A 171 -11.90 -6.79 33.01
N ILE A 172 -11.72 -5.83 33.91
CA ILE A 172 -11.78 -4.38 33.78
C ILE A 172 -10.53 -3.86 33.04
N VAL A 173 -10.77 -2.96 32.06
CA VAL A 173 -9.96 -1.86 31.45
C VAL A 173 -8.42 -1.89 31.52
N SER A 174 -7.75 -1.59 30.38
CA SER A 174 -6.47 -0.86 30.39
C SER A 174 -6.48 0.28 29.34
N ALA A 175 -5.96 1.44 29.75
CA ALA A 175 -5.96 2.72 29.04
C ALA A 175 -4.91 2.77 27.90
N PRO A 176 -4.94 3.79 26.99
CA PRO A 176 -3.93 3.93 25.95
C PRO A 176 -2.57 4.31 26.54
N LEU A 177 -1.49 3.73 26.00
CA LEU A 177 -0.12 4.18 26.24
C LEU A 177 0.00 5.67 25.86
N ARG A 178 0.35 6.53 26.81
CA ARG A 178 1.00 7.81 26.50
C ARG A 178 2.50 7.61 26.68
N PRO A 179 3.36 7.86 25.68
CA PRO A 179 4.79 7.92 25.92
C PRO A 179 5.23 9.36 26.20
N ALA A 180 5.78 9.58 27.40
CA ALA A 180 6.55 10.76 27.72
C ALA A 180 7.91 10.75 26.97
N GLY A 181 8.30 11.90 26.40
CA GLY A 181 9.69 12.25 26.11
C GLY A 181 10.12 12.15 24.65
N GLY A 182 10.08 13.28 23.95
CA GLY A 182 10.70 13.52 22.64
C GLY A 182 9.75 14.21 21.67
N LYS A 183 9.93 15.53 21.49
CA LYS A 183 9.14 16.29 20.52
C LYS A 183 9.63 16.08 19.10
N ILE A 184 8.70 16.16 18.15
CA ILE A 184 8.99 16.20 16.72
C ILE A 184 8.93 17.66 16.24
N LEU A 185 9.90 18.06 15.44
CA LEU A 185 9.90 19.37 14.77
C LEU A 185 9.57 19.18 13.29
N VAL A 186 8.47 19.77 12.82
CA VAL A 186 8.12 19.79 11.39
C VAL A 186 8.50 21.14 10.79
N VAL A 187 9.32 21.12 9.73
CA VAL A 187 9.80 22.32 9.04
C VAL A 187 9.32 22.27 7.59
N GLU A 188 8.33 23.09 7.29
CA GLU A 188 7.58 23.10 6.01
C GLU A 188 7.10 24.51 5.71
N ASP A 189 7.37 25.06 4.53
CA ASP A 189 7.00 26.44 4.21
C ASP A 189 5.52 26.55 3.77
N LYS A 190 4.96 25.53 3.11
CA LYS A 190 3.56 25.53 2.67
C LYS A 190 2.63 25.12 3.79
N LYS A 191 1.77 26.06 4.21
CA LYS A 191 0.81 25.86 5.30
C LYS A 191 -0.03 24.59 5.12
N ASP A 192 -0.53 24.33 3.92
CA ASP A 192 -1.38 23.16 3.65
C ASP A 192 -0.66 21.85 3.97
N TRP A 193 0.59 21.69 3.52
CA TRP A 193 1.39 20.50 3.84
C TRP A 193 1.79 20.46 5.31
N ARG A 194 2.07 21.60 5.92
CA ARG A 194 2.43 21.67 7.33
C ARG A 194 1.30 21.21 8.23
N ASP A 195 0.08 21.68 7.96
CA ASP A 195 -1.12 21.28 8.69
C ASP A 195 -1.34 19.78 8.55
N ILE A 196 -1.18 19.24 7.34
CA ILE A 196 -1.32 17.81 7.07
C ILE A 196 -0.28 16.98 7.86
N LEU A 197 1.00 17.36 7.80
CA LEU A 197 2.07 16.64 8.52
C LEU A 197 1.90 16.74 10.04
N GLU A 198 1.41 17.87 10.54
CA GLU A 198 1.08 18.06 11.95
C GLU A 198 -0.10 17.19 12.39
N GLU A 199 -1.20 17.22 11.64
CA GLU A 199 -2.43 16.50 11.94
C GLU A 199 -2.16 14.99 12.02
N CYS A 200 -1.50 14.41 11.02
CA CYS A 200 -1.19 12.97 11.01
C CYS A 200 -0.36 12.52 12.22
N LEU A 201 0.56 13.35 12.69
CA LEU A 201 1.39 13.03 13.85
C LEU A 201 0.65 13.27 15.18
N VAL A 202 -0.13 14.35 15.29
CA VAL A 202 -0.89 14.66 16.50
C VAL A 202 -2.03 13.67 16.74
N GLU A 203 -2.71 13.20 15.68
CA GLU A 203 -3.75 12.17 15.77
C GLU A 203 -3.22 10.87 16.37
N GLU A 204 -1.98 10.51 16.04
CA GLU A 204 -1.28 9.35 16.58
C GLU A 204 -0.64 9.61 17.96
N GLY A 205 -0.90 10.80 18.54
CA GLY A 205 -0.55 11.15 19.90
C GLY A 205 0.87 11.67 20.10
N PHE A 206 1.56 12.06 19.02
CA PHE A 206 2.88 12.67 19.10
C PHE A 206 2.83 14.14 19.56
N GLU A 207 3.86 14.59 20.28
CA GLU A 207 4.08 16.01 20.54
C GLU A 207 4.85 16.64 19.38
N VAL A 208 4.20 17.55 18.66
CA VAL A 208 4.73 18.18 17.44
C VAL A 208 4.77 19.69 17.62
N ASP A 209 5.87 20.32 17.21
CA ASP A 209 5.91 21.75 16.96
C ASP A 209 6.19 21.98 15.46
N THR A 210 5.48 22.92 14.83
CA THR A 210 5.62 23.23 13.40
C THR A 210 6.16 24.64 13.16
N VAL A 211 7.00 24.80 12.12
CA VAL A 211 7.60 26.08 11.74
C VAL A 211 7.71 26.23 10.22
N SER A 212 7.77 27.49 9.75
CA SER A 212 7.74 27.80 8.32
C SER A 212 9.11 27.82 7.65
N SER A 213 10.15 28.00 8.45
CA SER A 213 11.46 28.42 7.94
C SER A 213 12.58 27.76 8.73
N GLY A 214 13.72 27.61 8.07
CA GLY A 214 14.92 27.07 8.70
C GLY A 214 15.45 27.97 9.82
N GLN A 215 15.18 29.27 9.75
CA GLN A 215 15.58 30.22 10.79
C GLN A 215 14.73 30.11 12.07
N GLU A 216 13.41 29.92 11.93
CA GLU A 216 12.53 29.58 13.06
C GLU A 216 12.92 28.25 13.68
N ALA A 217 13.17 27.23 12.85
CA ALA A 217 13.64 25.91 13.29
C ALA A 217 14.93 26.02 14.14
N LYS A 218 15.94 26.76 13.67
CA LYS A 218 17.18 27.00 14.42
C LYS A 218 16.96 27.70 15.77
N THR A 219 15.91 28.50 15.90
CA THR A 219 15.58 29.18 17.15
C THR A 219 14.97 28.18 18.14
N LEU A 220 14.02 27.34 17.70
CA LEU A 220 13.43 26.29 18.53
C LEU A 220 14.45 25.22 18.92
N LEU A 221 15.32 24.80 18.01
CA LEU A 221 16.36 23.81 18.29
C LEU A 221 17.29 24.25 19.45
N LYS A 222 17.53 25.55 19.63
CA LYS A 222 18.30 26.08 20.77
C LYS A 222 17.57 25.94 22.11
N ALA A 223 16.23 25.94 22.10
CA ALA A 223 15.43 25.68 23.30
C ALA A 223 15.48 24.19 23.71
N GLY A 224 15.78 23.31 22.75
CA GLY A 224 15.99 21.87 22.95
C GLY A 224 14.70 21.06 23.10
N GLY A 225 14.85 19.75 23.26
CA GLY A 225 13.73 18.81 23.49
C GLY A 225 13.23 18.06 22.25
N TYR A 226 13.79 18.33 21.07
CA TYR A 226 13.46 17.63 19.84
C TYR A 226 14.35 16.40 19.65
N LEU A 227 13.74 15.27 19.26
CA LEU A 227 14.46 14.03 18.93
C LEU A 227 14.42 13.71 17.44
N VAL A 228 13.37 14.16 16.76
CA VAL A 228 13.17 13.97 15.32
C VAL A 228 12.84 15.32 14.68
N ALA A 229 13.38 15.57 13.50
CA ALA A 229 12.98 16.68 12.65
C ALA A 229 12.57 16.18 11.26
N THR A 230 11.41 16.61 10.77
CA THR A 230 11.01 16.44 9.38
C THR A 230 11.27 17.75 8.64
N VAL A 231 12.01 17.68 7.53
CA VAL A 231 12.57 18.87 6.88
C VAL A 231 12.25 18.87 5.39
N ASP A 232 11.57 19.92 4.92
CA ASP A 232 11.54 20.20 3.49
C ASP A 232 12.91 20.69 2.99
N MET A 233 13.27 20.25 1.80
CA MET A 233 14.44 20.69 1.08
C MET A 233 14.28 22.11 0.52
N ASN A 234 13.05 22.55 0.24
CA ASN A 234 12.77 23.83 -0.40
C ASN A 234 11.99 24.82 0.50
N LEU A 235 12.58 25.22 1.62
CA LEU A 235 11.93 26.05 2.65
C LEU A 235 11.71 27.55 2.30
N ASN A 236 11.77 27.94 1.03
CA ASN A 236 11.44 29.29 0.55
C ASN A 236 11.51 29.33 -0.99
N ASP A 237 10.50 29.87 -1.66
CA ASP A 237 10.44 30.02 -3.12
C ASP A 237 11.52 30.96 -3.72
N VAL A 238 12.21 31.73 -2.88
CA VAL A 238 13.15 32.78 -3.32
C VAL A 238 14.59 32.29 -3.20
N ASP A 239 14.98 31.35 -4.07
CA ASP A 239 16.34 30.96 -4.51
C ASP A 239 17.53 31.26 -3.56
N SER A 240 17.34 31.08 -2.26
CA SER A 240 18.29 31.41 -1.20
C SER A 240 18.96 30.13 -0.77
N LEU A 241 19.76 29.53 -1.65
CA LEU A 241 20.64 28.38 -1.36
C LEU A 241 19.99 27.32 -0.45
N ARG A 242 19.03 26.56 -0.99
CA ARG A 242 18.49 25.30 -0.42
C ARG A 242 18.46 25.33 1.12
N GLU A 243 17.63 26.20 1.70
CA GLU A 243 17.61 26.45 3.15
C GLU A 243 17.43 25.17 3.98
N GLY A 244 16.68 24.19 3.47
CA GLY A 244 16.56 22.85 4.05
C GLY A 244 17.90 22.12 4.19
N GLN A 245 18.78 22.19 3.20
CA GLN A 245 20.13 21.61 3.28
C GLN A 245 21.01 22.28 4.34
N GLN A 246 20.89 23.60 4.46
CA GLN A 246 21.63 24.33 5.49
C GLN A 246 21.13 23.97 6.89
N LEU A 247 19.83 23.75 7.04
CA LEU A 247 19.24 23.27 8.29
C LEU A 247 19.72 21.85 8.61
N LEU A 248 19.68 20.91 7.66
CA LEU A 248 20.17 19.54 7.86
C LEU A 248 21.64 19.52 8.31
N ARG A 249 22.52 20.29 7.64
CA ARG A 249 23.93 20.44 8.09
C ARG A 249 24.06 21.03 9.49
N HIS A 250 23.19 21.98 9.84
CA HIS A 250 23.20 22.57 11.18
C HIS A 250 22.77 21.53 12.23
N ILE A 251 21.72 20.76 11.96
CA ILE A 251 21.24 19.71 12.86
C ILE A 251 22.32 18.65 13.06
N GLN A 252 22.89 18.12 11.98
CA GLN A 252 23.96 17.13 12.03
C GLN A 252 25.17 17.58 12.87
N ARG A 253 25.58 18.86 12.76
CA ARG A 253 26.76 19.38 13.48
C ARG A 253 26.53 19.66 14.95
N HIS A 254 25.32 20.12 15.31
CA HIS A 254 25.05 20.62 16.67
C HIS A 254 24.16 19.69 17.50
N TYR A 255 23.40 18.81 16.85
CA TYR A 255 22.45 17.88 17.46
C TYR A 255 22.58 16.48 16.83
N PRO A 256 23.77 15.83 16.93
CA PRO A 256 24.09 14.60 16.19
C PRO A 256 23.28 13.36 16.60
N THR A 257 22.54 13.42 17.71
CA THR A 257 21.64 12.35 18.16
C THR A 257 20.23 12.48 17.58
N MET A 258 19.87 13.63 17.01
CA MET A 258 18.58 13.83 16.38
C MET A 258 18.52 13.09 15.04
N GLN A 259 17.38 12.46 14.77
CA GLN A 259 17.09 11.86 13.47
C GLN A 259 16.42 12.90 12.57
N CYS A 260 16.89 13.00 11.32
CA CYS A 260 16.28 13.89 10.32
C CYS A 260 15.61 13.06 9.23
N ILE A 261 14.35 13.35 8.94
CA ILE A 261 13.62 12.79 7.79
C ILE A 261 13.44 13.89 6.78
N VAL A 262 13.77 13.62 5.52
CA VAL A 262 13.56 14.57 4.43
C VAL A 262 12.21 14.34 3.79
N VAL A 263 11.40 15.38 3.65
CA VAL A 263 10.11 15.28 2.97
C VAL A 263 10.10 16.30 1.84
N SER A 264 10.07 15.87 0.57
CA SER A 264 10.31 16.75 -0.60
C SER A 264 9.27 16.54 -1.71
N GLY A 265 8.70 17.62 -2.24
CA GLY A 265 7.74 17.53 -3.36
C GLY A 265 8.36 17.35 -4.75
N GLU A 266 9.68 17.55 -4.89
CA GLU A 266 10.37 17.28 -6.15
C GLU A 266 10.81 15.81 -6.23
N GLN A 267 10.74 15.23 -7.44
CA GLN A 267 11.35 13.94 -7.70
C GLN A 267 12.87 14.06 -7.61
N LEU A 268 13.42 13.69 -6.45
CA LEU A 268 14.85 13.66 -6.22
C LEU A 268 15.48 12.56 -7.07
N THR A 269 16.59 12.88 -7.73
CA THR A 269 17.33 11.88 -8.48
C THR A 269 18.00 10.86 -7.54
N ASN A 270 18.30 9.65 -8.05
CA ASN A 270 19.10 8.65 -7.30
C ASN A 270 20.46 9.18 -6.82
N LYS A 271 20.98 10.26 -7.42
CA LYS A 271 22.20 10.93 -6.96
C LYS A 271 21.93 11.83 -5.76
N GLU A 272 20.84 12.58 -5.77
CA GLU A 272 20.44 13.46 -4.67
C GLU A 272 20.04 12.67 -3.43
N ILE A 273 19.26 11.60 -3.60
CA ILE A 273 18.91 10.68 -2.50
C ILE A 273 20.18 10.13 -1.84
N ARG A 274 21.13 9.60 -2.64
CA ARG A 274 22.42 9.12 -2.11
C ARG A 274 23.23 10.20 -1.39
N ASN A 275 23.12 11.46 -1.81
CA ASN A 275 23.78 12.57 -1.13
C ASN A 275 23.11 12.91 0.20
N LEU A 276 21.78 12.80 0.32
CA LEU A 276 21.06 13.02 1.58
C LEU A 276 21.60 12.10 2.68
N PHE A 277 21.67 10.80 2.40
CA PHE A 277 22.18 9.81 3.36
C PHE A 277 23.68 9.97 3.66
N ARG A 278 24.51 10.29 2.65
CA ARG A 278 25.97 10.35 2.84
C ARG A 278 26.47 11.64 3.47
N GLU A 279 25.90 12.77 3.07
CA GLU A 279 26.42 14.08 3.45
C GLU A 279 25.72 14.64 4.70
N TYR A 280 24.44 14.33 4.86
CA TYR A 280 23.61 14.89 5.95
C TYR A 280 23.16 13.84 6.96
N GLU A 281 23.46 12.56 6.72
CA GLU A 281 23.13 11.43 7.60
C GLU A 281 21.64 11.39 7.97
N VAL A 282 20.78 11.69 7.00
CA VAL A 282 19.33 11.62 7.20
C VAL A 282 18.92 10.17 7.47
N TYR A 283 17.92 10.01 8.32
CA TYR A 283 17.34 8.73 8.67
C TYR A 283 16.65 8.09 7.47
N ASP A 284 15.81 8.87 6.79
CA ASP A 284 15.14 8.46 5.56
C ASP A 284 14.62 9.66 4.75
N PHE A 285 14.06 9.39 3.58
CA PHE A 285 13.44 10.39 2.71
C PHE A 285 12.04 9.97 2.27
N MET A 286 11.19 10.95 2.01
CA MET A 286 9.83 10.75 1.51
C MET A 286 9.46 11.81 0.48
N GLY A 287 8.75 11.39 -0.57
CA GLY A 287 8.24 12.29 -1.61
C GLY A 287 6.87 12.86 -1.26
N LYS A 288 6.68 14.19 -1.35
CA LYS A 288 5.36 14.84 -1.24
C LYS A 288 4.68 14.82 -2.60
N GLY A 289 3.38 14.56 -2.63
CA GLY A 289 2.60 14.50 -3.87
C GLY A 289 1.25 13.86 -3.66
N THR A 290 0.53 13.59 -4.76
CA THR A 290 -0.78 12.91 -4.71
C THR A 290 -0.71 11.48 -4.20
N ASP A 291 0.49 10.89 -4.22
CA ASP A 291 0.81 9.56 -3.69
C ASP A 291 1.49 9.62 -2.30
N PHE A 292 1.42 10.75 -1.57
CA PHE A 292 2.00 10.85 -0.22
C PHE A 292 1.27 9.94 0.76
N ASP A 293 1.97 8.98 1.34
CA ASP A 293 1.43 8.01 2.29
C ASP A 293 1.59 8.48 3.74
N TYR A 294 0.50 8.93 4.35
CA TYR A 294 0.49 9.42 5.74
C TYR A 294 0.86 8.34 6.76
N VAL A 295 0.57 7.06 6.46
CA VAL A 295 0.86 5.94 7.37
C VAL A 295 2.35 5.62 7.33
N GLU A 296 2.93 5.53 6.13
CA GLU A 296 4.38 5.39 5.96
C GLU A 296 5.12 6.56 6.62
N PHE A 297 4.63 7.79 6.45
CA PHE A 297 5.22 8.97 7.10
C PHE A 297 5.22 8.85 8.63
N VAL A 298 4.10 8.48 9.24
CA VAL A 298 4.01 8.35 10.70
C VAL A 298 4.84 7.17 11.21
N GLU A 299 4.81 6.02 10.54
CA GLU A 299 5.64 4.86 10.90
C GLU A 299 7.13 5.21 10.82
N MET A 300 7.55 5.91 9.77
CA MET A 300 8.92 6.39 9.60
C MET A 300 9.33 7.32 10.74
N VAL A 301 8.48 8.28 11.13
CA VAL A 301 8.72 9.17 12.26
C VAL A 301 8.76 8.41 13.59
N ALA A 302 7.88 7.43 13.79
CA ALA A 302 7.84 6.60 14.99
C ALA A 302 9.12 5.76 15.15
N GLN A 303 9.58 5.13 14.06
CA GLN A 303 10.82 4.35 14.04
C GLN A 303 12.05 5.24 14.25
N ALA A 304 12.09 6.41 13.62
CA ALA A 304 13.14 7.40 13.85
C ALA A 304 13.17 7.88 15.31
N LEU A 305 12.01 8.08 15.93
CA LEU A 305 11.91 8.48 17.33
C LEU A 305 12.40 7.37 18.28
N GLU A 306 12.07 6.11 17.99
CA GLU A 306 12.56 4.96 18.75
C GLU A 306 14.08 4.81 18.63
N GLU A 307 14.63 5.01 17.43
CA GLU A 307 16.07 4.97 17.18
C GLU A 307 16.81 6.12 17.87
N ALA A 308 16.23 7.33 17.87
CA ALA A 308 16.76 8.48 18.59
C ALA A 308 16.85 8.23 20.11
N ARG A 309 15.89 7.49 20.68
CA ARG A 309 15.85 7.14 22.12
C ARG A 309 16.89 6.08 22.51
N LYS A 310 17.42 5.32 21.56
CA LYS A 310 18.43 4.28 21.79
C LYS A 310 19.86 4.84 21.85
N ARG A 311 20.07 6.09 21.43
CA ARG A 311 21.38 6.78 21.39
C ARG A 311 21.60 7.66 22.60
#